data_AF-A0A3M1F360-F1
#
_entry.id   AF-A0A3M1F360-F1
#
_cell.length_a   1.000
_cell.length_b   1.000
_cell.length_c   1.000
_cell.angle_alpha   90.00
_cell.angle_beta   90.00
_cell.angle_gamma   90.00
#
_symmetry.space_group_name_H-M   'P 1'
#
loop_
_entity.id
_entity.type
_entity.pdbx_description
1 polymer ?
#
loop_
_entity_poly.entity_id
_entity_poly.type
_entity_poly.pdbx_seq_one_letter_code
_entity_poly.pdbx_strand_id
1 'polypeptide(L)'
;MTKQGEGLSMGVIIVAALGLLVLVILATLILRAGGQIGRGTSCEAIQGAFCAEDDGTADTCPQGFIKDVTRPCADEGSVCCTPSPVQETG
;
A
#
# COMPACT_ATOMS: atom_id res chain seq x y z
N MET A 1 39.42 1.97 42.90
CA MET A 1 38.57 1.34 41.87
C MET A 1 37.31 2.19 41.73
N THR A 2 37.21 2.89 40.61
CA THR A 2 36.18 3.88 40.30
C THR A 2 34.87 3.18 39.92
N LYS A 3 33.91 3.12 40.84
CA LYS A 3 32.52 2.78 40.52
C LYS A 3 31.84 4.01 39.90
N GLN A 4 32.14 4.28 38.64
CA GLN A 4 31.33 5.19 37.82
C GLN A 4 30.16 4.39 37.23
N GLY A 5 29.22 4.04 38.12
CA GLY A 5 27.84 3.71 37.75
C GLY A 5 26.99 4.94 38.04
N GLU A 6 27.41 6.08 37.49
CA GLU A 6 26.65 7.32 37.59
C GLU A 6 25.44 7.13 36.68
N GLY A 7 24.30 6.88 37.32
CA GLY A 7 23.07 6.53 36.65
C GLY A 7 22.78 7.53 35.54
N LEU A 8 22.41 7.03 34.36
CA LEU A 8 21.60 7.81 33.45
C LEU A 8 20.54 8.51 34.31
N SER A 9 20.67 9.84 34.42
CA SER A 9 19.85 10.64 35.33
C SER A 9 18.41 10.19 35.19
N MET A 10 17.73 9.94 36.31
CA MET A 10 16.40 9.31 36.33
C MET A 10 15.42 9.97 35.35
N GLY A 11 15.59 11.28 35.10
CA GLY A 11 14.86 12.03 34.08
C GLY A 11 15.13 11.59 32.63
N VAL A 12 16.36 11.24 32.26
CA VAL A 12 16.71 10.76 30.91
C VAL A 12 16.01 9.44 30.60
N ILE A 13 15.94 8.53 31.57
CA ILE A 13 15.24 7.24 31.42
C ILE A 13 13.74 7.49 31.15
N ILE A 14 13.13 8.43 31.89
CA ILE A 14 11.72 8.79 31.73
C ILE A 14 11.47 9.41 30.35
N VAL A 15 12.30 10.36 29.92
CA VAL A 15 12.17 11.01 28.61
C VAL A 15 12.37 10.00 27.48
N ALA A 16 13.34 9.08 27.61
CA ALA A 16 13.57 8.02 26.63
C ALA A 16 12.36 7.07 26.53
N ALA A 17 11.75 6.71 27.66
CA ALA A 17 10.55 5.85 27.68
C ALA A 17 9.34 6.54 27.03
N LEU A 18 9.10 7.83 27.34
CA LEU A 18 8.03 8.61 26.71
C LEU A 18 8.26 8.78 25.20
N GLY A 19 9.50 9.06 24.79
CA GLY A 19 9.87 9.17 23.38
C GLY A 19 9.62 7.86 22.62
N LEU A 20 10.03 6.72 23.18
CA LEU A 20 9.77 5.41 22.60
C LEU A 20 8.28 5.13 22.43
N LEU A 21 7.46 5.47 23.44
CA LEU A 21 6.02 5.25 23.40
C LEU A 21 5.36 6.06 22.28
N VAL A 22 5.72 7.33 22.14
CA VAL A 22 5.22 8.20 21.06
C VAL A 22 5.64 7.67 19.68
N LEU A 23 6.89 7.22 19.53
CA LEU A 23 7.37 6.65 18.27
C LEU A 23 6.59 5.40 17.86
N VAL A 24 6.28 4.50 18.81
CA VAL A 24 5.49 3.30 18.55
C VAL A 24 4.07 3.66 18.09
N ILE A 25 3.44 4.65 18.73
CA ILE A 25 2.11 5.12 18.32
C ILE A 25 2.16 5.70 16.91
N LEU A 26 3.12 6.59 16.62
CA LEU A 26 3.27 7.19 15.28
C LEU A 26 3.52 6.12 14.21
N ALA A 27 4.43 5.18 14.48
CA ALA A 27 4.71 4.08 13.57
C ALA A 27 3.45 3.26 13.28
N THR A 28 2.71 2.84 14.30
CA THR A 28 1.48 2.05 14.11
C THR A 28 0.39 2.80 13.37
N LEU A 29 0.25 4.13 13.57
CA LEU A 29 -0.69 4.96 12.81
C LEU A 29 -0.29 5.07 11.34
N ILE A 30 1.00 5.27 11.05
CA ILE A 30 1.51 5.32 9.67
C ILE A 30 1.35 3.97 8.99
N LEU A 31 1.63 2.85 9.67
CA LEU A 31 1.41 1.51 9.11
C LEU A 31 -0.08 1.23 8.84
N ARG A 32 -0.98 1.63 9.75
CA ARG A 32 -2.43 1.49 9.56
C ARG A 32 -2.96 2.36 8.41
N ALA A 33 -2.49 3.61 8.31
CA ALA A 33 -2.85 4.51 7.23
C ALA A 33 -2.26 4.04 5.89
N GLY A 34 -1.00 3.61 5.89
CA GLY A 34 -0.30 3.05 4.73
C GLY A 34 -0.97 1.79 4.18
N GLY A 35 -1.51 0.93 5.04
CA GLY A 35 -2.30 -0.23 4.65
C GLY A 35 -3.59 0.12 3.89
N GLN A 36 -4.12 1.33 4.04
CA GLN A 36 -5.27 1.81 3.26
C GLN A 36 -4.88 2.41 1.90
N ILE A 37 -3.64 2.88 1.71
CA ILE A 37 -3.18 3.47 0.46
C ILE A 37 -3.14 2.42 -0.67
N GLY A 38 -2.88 1.15 -0.34
CA GLY A 38 -2.94 0.04 -1.29
C GLY A 38 -4.33 -0.19 -1.91
N ARG A 39 -5.40 0.32 -1.30
CA ARG A 39 -6.76 0.24 -1.88
C ARG A 39 -7.00 1.28 -2.97
N GLY A 40 -6.35 2.45 -2.90
CA GLY A 40 -6.50 3.50 -3.92
C GLY A 40 -5.80 3.19 -5.25
N THR A 41 -4.86 2.25 -5.23
CA THR A 41 -4.14 1.77 -6.42
C THR A 41 -4.72 0.48 -6.99
N SER A 42 -5.76 -0.09 -6.36
CA SER A 42 -6.38 -1.33 -6.82
C SER A 42 -7.08 -1.13 -8.17
N CYS A 43 -7.19 -2.20 -8.94
CA CYS A 43 -7.94 -2.20 -10.20
C CYS A 43 -9.38 -1.72 -10.00
N GLU A 44 -10.01 -2.18 -8.92
CA GLU A 44 -11.41 -1.90 -8.56
C GLU A 44 -11.69 -0.44 -8.19
N ALA A 45 -10.64 0.37 -7.97
CA ALA A 45 -10.80 1.80 -7.73
C ALA A 45 -11.17 2.59 -9.00
N ILE A 46 -11.01 2.00 -10.19
CA ILE A 46 -11.43 2.61 -11.47
C ILE A 46 -12.86 2.20 -11.76
N GLN A 47 -13.71 3.20 -12.01
CA GLN A 47 -15.08 2.96 -12.44
C GLN A 47 -15.12 2.17 -13.76
N GLY A 48 -15.68 0.96 -13.72
CA GLY A 48 -15.80 0.07 -14.88
C GLY A 48 -14.58 -0.80 -15.16
N ALA A 49 -13.53 -0.74 -14.33
CA ALA A 49 -12.45 -1.71 -14.41
C ALA A 49 -12.79 -3.00 -13.65
N PHE A 50 -12.19 -4.09 -14.09
CA PHE A 50 -12.32 -5.39 -13.46
C PHE A 50 -11.04 -6.20 -13.63
N CYS A 51 -10.85 -7.19 -12.76
CA CYS A 51 -9.75 -8.13 -12.84
C CYS A 51 -10.16 -9.32 -13.71
N ALA A 52 -9.31 -9.66 -14.68
CA ALA A 52 -9.45 -10.86 -15.50
C ALA A 52 -8.25 -11.79 -15.24
N GLU A 53 -8.49 -13.10 -15.21
CA GLU A 53 -7.43 -14.10 -15.04
C GLU A 53 -6.47 -14.06 -16.23
N ASP A 54 -5.16 -13.97 -16.00
CA ASP A 54 -4.17 -13.92 -17.07
C ASP A 54 -3.90 -15.33 -17.62
N ASP A 55 -4.61 -15.70 -18.68
CA ASP A 55 -4.38 -16.94 -19.42
C ASP A 55 -3.08 -16.93 -20.27
N GLY A 56 -2.20 -15.94 -20.09
CA GLY A 56 -0.94 -15.79 -20.83
C GLY A 56 -1.11 -15.44 -22.32
N THR A 57 -2.33 -15.06 -22.73
CA THR A 57 -2.64 -14.62 -24.10
C THR A 57 -2.67 -13.10 -24.20
N ALA A 58 -2.54 -12.56 -25.41
CA ALA A 58 -2.57 -11.11 -25.64
C ALA A 58 -3.98 -10.48 -25.45
N ASP A 59 -5.03 -11.30 -25.42
CA ASP A 59 -6.45 -10.92 -25.39
C ASP A 59 -7.12 -11.22 -24.05
N THR A 60 -6.40 -11.14 -22.93
CA THR A 60 -6.96 -11.35 -21.59
C THR A 60 -8.13 -10.39 -21.29
N CYS A 61 -8.10 -9.19 -21.87
CA CYS A 61 -9.17 -8.20 -21.71
C CYS A 61 -10.13 -8.24 -22.92
N PRO A 62 -11.45 -8.17 -22.70
CA PRO A 62 -12.43 -8.10 -23.77
C PRO A 62 -12.28 -6.81 -24.59
N GLN A 63 -12.83 -6.84 -25.81
CA GLN A 63 -12.81 -5.72 -26.74
C GLN A 63 -13.34 -4.43 -26.08
N GLY A 64 -12.59 -3.34 -26.21
CA GLY A 64 -12.90 -2.06 -25.57
C GLY A 64 -12.23 -1.84 -24.21
N PHE A 65 -11.46 -2.81 -23.72
CA PHE A 65 -10.67 -2.71 -22.50
C PHE A 65 -9.17 -2.86 -22.77
N ILE A 66 -8.35 -2.22 -21.95
CA ILE A 66 -6.88 -2.24 -22.03
C ILE A 66 -6.34 -2.87 -20.75
N LYS A 67 -5.34 -3.75 -20.91
CA LYS A 67 -4.57 -4.34 -19.80
C LYS A 67 -3.70 -3.27 -19.14
N ASP A 68 -3.99 -2.97 -17.88
CA ASP A 68 -3.20 -2.11 -17.02
C ASP A 68 -2.38 -2.96 -16.03
N VAL A 69 -1.07 -3.04 -16.28
CA VAL A 69 -0.13 -3.80 -15.43
C VAL A 69 0.36 -3.00 -14.22
N THR A 70 0.02 -1.71 -14.13
CA THR A 70 0.46 -0.85 -13.03
C THR A 70 -0.42 -0.98 -11.78
N ARG A 71 -1.58 -1.63 -11.91
CA ARG A 71 -2.54 -1.81 -10.82
C ARG A 71 -2.70 -3.28 -10.46
N PRO A 72 -2.46 -3.64 -9.20
CA PRO A 72 -2.64 -5.02 -8.76
C PRO A 72 -4.13 -5.37 -8.63
N CYS A 73 -4.43 -6.61 -8.97
CA CYS A 73 -5.67 -7.30 -8.61
C CYS A 73 -5.49 -8.03 -7.28
N ALA A 74 -6.60 -8.27 -6.56
CA ALA A 74 -6.56 -9.02 -5.30
C ALA A 74 -6.16 -10.50 -5.51
N ASP A 75 -6.50 -11.06 -6.67
CA ASP A 75 -6.17 -12.43 -7.04
C ASP A 75 -4.79 -12.52 -7.72
N GLU A 76 -3.97 -13.46 -7.25
CA GLU A 76 -2.65 -13.73 -7.83
C GLU A 76 -2.81 -14.32 -9.24
N GLY A 77 -2.19 -13.69 -10.25
CA GLY A 77 -2.31 -14.12 -11.65
C GLY A 77 -3.41 -13.40 -12.44
N SER A 78 -4.12 -12.45 -11.84
CA SER A 78 -5.11 -11.63 -12.53
C SER A 78 -4.50 -10.29 -13.00
N VAL A 79 -4.99 -9.79 -14.13
CA VAL A 79 -4.59 -8.51 -14.71
C VAL A 79 -5.76 -7.53 -14.68
N CYS A 80 -5.44 -6.25 -14.50
CA CYS A 80 -6.46 -5.21 -14.46
C CYS A 80 -6.88 -4.83 -15.89
N CYS A 81 -8.17 -4.96 -16.19
CA CYS A 81 -8.75 -4.51 -17.44
C CYS A 81 -9.49 -3.19 -17.20
N THR A 82 -9.05 -2.12 -17.87
CA THR A 82 -9.61 -0.77 -17.73
C THR A 82 -10.28 -0.35 -19.04
N PRO A 83 -11.39 0.41 -19.00
CA PRO A 83 -12.03 0.86 -20.23
C PRO A 83 -11.08 1.72 -21.05
N SER A 84 -10.99 1.44 -22.36
CA SER A 84 -10.13 2.19 -23.27
C SER A 84 -10.64 3.63 -23.40
N PRO A 85 -9.79 4.67 -23.20
CA PRO A 85 -10.20 6.07 -23.42
C PRO A 85 -10.45 6.39 -24.90
N VAL A 86 -10.19 5.45 -25.82
CA VAL A 86 -10.41 5.62 -27.27
C VAL A 86 -11.90 5.62 -27.66
N GLN A 87 -12.83 5.30 -26.74
CA GLN A 87 -14.27 5.29 -27.05
C GLN A 87 -15.01 6.64 -26.93
N GLU A 88 -14.37 7.76 -26.54
CA GLU A 88 -15.05 9.08 -26.45
C GLU A 88 -14.90 9.99 -27.70
N THR A 89 -14.50 9.44 -28.85
CA THR A 89 -14.46 10.21 -30.12
C THR A 89 -15.22 9.49 -31.23
N GLY A 90 -16.55 9.46 -31.11
CA GLY A 90 -17.48 9.05 -32.17
C GLY A 90 -18.67 10.00 -32.26
#